data_AF-A0A376MU21-F1
#
_entry.id   AF-A0A376MU21-F1
#
_cell.length_a   1.000
_cell.length_b   1.000
_cell.length_c   1.000
_cell.angle_alpha   90.00
_cell.angle_beta   90.00
_cell.angle_gamma   90.00
#
_symmetry.space_group_name_H-M   'P 1'
#
loop_
_entity.id
_entity.type
_entity.pdbx_description
1 polymer ?
#
loop_
_entity_poly.entity_id
_entity_poly.type
_entity_poly.pdbx_seq_one_letter_code
_entity_poly.pdbx_strand_id
1 'polypeptide(L)'
;MGKAVIAIHGGAGAISRAQMSLQQELRYIEALSAIVETGQKMLEAGESALDVVTEAVRLLEECPLFNAGIGAVFTRDETHETGRLCDGW
;
A
#
# COMPACT_ATOMS: atom_id res chain seq x y z
N MET A 1 -20.81 -17.09 9.42
CA MET A 1 -20.15 -15.81 9.08
C MET A 1 -18.70 -16.12 8.73
N GLY A 2 -18.21 -15.69 7.57
CA GLY A 2 -16.78 -15.76 7.25
C GLY A 2 -16.00 -14.71 8.05
N LYS A 3 -14.75 -14.98 8.41
CA LYS A 3 -13.86 -14.00 9.04
C LYS A 3 -13.38 -13.01 7.97
N ALA A 4 -13.59 -11.71 8.19
CA ALA A 4 -13.07 -10.67 7.31
C ALA A 4 -11.53 -10.68 7.32
N VAL A 5 -10.92 -10.42 6.16
CA VAL A 5 -9.46 -10.43 5.97
C VAL A 5 -9.06 -9.35 4.97
N ILE A 6 -7.89 -8.74 5.19
CA ILE A 6 -7.27 -7.78 4.28
C ILE A 6 -5.85 -8.24 3.95
N ALA A 7 -5.43 -8.01 2.71
CA ALA A 7 -4.05 -8.12 2.27
C ALA A 7 -3.68 -6.86 1.47
N ILE A 8 -2.44 -6.41 1.60
CA ILE A 8 -1.89 -5.25 0.88
C ILE A 8 -0.56 -5.61 0.23
N HIS A 9 -0.14 -4.89 -0.80
CA HIS A 9 1.20 -5.01 -1.38
C HIS A 9 1.79 -3.64 -1.71
N GLY A 10 3.11 -3.49 -1.56
CA GLY A 10 3.86 -2.27 -1.92
C GLY A 10 4.49 -2.30 -3.33
N GLY A 11 4.16 -3.30 -4.15
CA GLY A 11 4.75 -3.55 -5.47
C GLY A 11 5.66 -4.77 -5.50
N ALA A 12 5.96 -5.28 -6.70
CA ALA A 12 6.82 -6.44 -6.93
C ALA A 12 7.98 -6.09 -7.88
N GLY A 13 9.15 -6.70 -7.68
CA GLY A 13 10.29 -6.62 -8.62
C GLY A 13 11.31 -5.50 -8.38
N ALA A 14 10.99 -4.45 -7.61
CA ALA A 14 11.93 -3.36 -7.33
C ALA A 14 12.90 -3.64 -6.16
N ILE A 15 12.66 -4.70 -5.38
CA ILE A 15 13.42 -5.01 -4.16
C ILE A 15 14.49 -6.07 -4.47
N SER A 16 15.75 -5.64 -4.56
CA SER A 16 16.91 -6.55 -4.49
C SER A 16 17.42 -6.58 -3.05
N ARG A 17 17.31 -7.73 -2.38
CA ARG A 17 17.75 -7.89 -0.97
C ARG A 17 19.24 -7.58 -0.79
N ALA A 18 20.06 -7.82 -1.81
CA ALA A 18 21.49 -7.50 -1.81
C ALA A 18 21.79 -5.99 -1.86
N GLN A 19 20.82 -5.17 -2.27
CA GLN A 19 20.93 -3.71 -2.38
C GLN A 19 20.21 -2.97 -1.25
N MET A 20 19.58 -3.69 -0.31
CA MET A 20 18.89 -3.10 0.85
C MET A 20 19.74 -3.20 2.11
N SER A 21 19.85 -2.09 2.83
CA SER A 21 20.26 -2.11 4.23
C SER A 21 19.12 -2.63 5.12
N LEU A 22 19.47 -3.22 6.27
CA LEU A 22 18.49 -3.64 7.27
C LEU A 22 17.57 -2.48 7.71
N GLN A 23 18.11 -1.26 7.78
CA GLN A 23 17.32 -0.07 8.13
C GLN A 23 16.29 0.28 7.06
N GLN A 24 16.63 0.13 5.77
CA GLN A 24 15.64 0.29 4.70
C GLN A 24 14.55 -0.78 4.79
N GLU A 25 14.93 -2.05 5.01
CA GLU A 25 13.98 -3.18 5.15
C GLU A 25 12.99 -2.93 6.31
N LEU A 26 13.49 -2.50 7.47
CA LEU A 26 12.65 -2.18 8.63
C LEU A 26 11.64 -1.08 8.33
N ARG A 27 12.02 0.00 7.62
CA ARG A 27 11.08 1.07 7.26
C ARG A 27 9.94 0.57 6.37
N TYR A 28 10.22 -0.32 5.42
CA TYR A 28 9.17 -0.94 4.59
C TYR A 28 8.25 -1.84 5.42
N ILE A 29 8.80 -2.63 6.33
CA ILE A 29 8.02 -3.51 7.22
C ILE A 29 7.13 -2.69 8.15
N GLU A 30 7.66 -1.63 8.75
CA GLU A 30 6.92 -0.73 9.64
C GLU A 30 5.77 -0.05 8.90
N ALA A 31 6.02 0.47 7.69
CA ALA A 31 4.99 1.09 6.86
C ALA A 31 3.88 0.10 6.48
N LEU A 32 4.23 -1.09 5.97
CA LEU A 32 3.24 -2.12 5.62
C LEU A 32 2.44 -2.58 6.83
N SER A 33 3.10 -2.77 7.98
CA SER A 33 2.44 -3.18 9.23
C SER A 33 1.43 -2.13 9.70
N ALA A 34 1.80 -0.85 9.70
CA ALA A 34 0.89 0.22 10.10
C ALA A 34 -0.35 0.33 9.20
N ILE A 35 -0.17 0.16 7.88
CA ILE A 35 -1.28 0.26 6.91
C ILE A 35 -2.22 -0.94 7.05
N VAL A 36 -1.69 -2.17 7.13
CA VAL A 36 -2.54 -3.36 7.26
C VAL A 36 -3.28 -3.39 8.60
N GLU A 37 -2.65 -2.94 9.68
CA GLU A 37 -3.30 -2.81 10.99
C GLU A 37 -4.45 -1.80 10.98
N THR A 38 -4.32 -0.70 10.22
CA THR A 38 -5.40 0.28 10.05
C THR A 38 -6.60 -0.38 9.34
N GLY A 39 -6.36 -1.10 8.26
CA GLY A 39 -7.41 -1.83 7.55
C GLY A 39 -8.07 -2.94 8.39
N GLN A 40 -7.28 -3.65 9.22
CA GLN A 40 -7.80 -4.64 10.17
C GLN A 40 -8.74 -4.01 11.20
N LYS A 41 -8.35 -2.87 11.80
CA LYS A 41 -9.18 -2.13 12.76
C LYS A 41 -10.50 -1.65 12.14
N MET A 42 -10.45 -1.18 10.89
CA MET A 42 -11.66 -0.77 10.15
C MET A 42 -12.60 -1.97 9.90
N LEU A 43 -12.06 -3.12 9.47
CA LEU A 43 -12.86 -4.33 9.30
C LEU A 43 -13.49 -4.80 10.62
N GLU A 44 -12.75 -4.73 11.73
CA GLU A 44 -13.25 -5.04 13.06
C GLU A 44 -14.35 -4.08 13.52
N ALA A 45 -14.29 -2.82 13.10
CA ALA A 45 -15.33 -1.82 13.33
C ALA A 45 -16.57 -1.99 12.44
N GLY A 46 -16.54 -2.91 11.47
CA GLY A 46 -17.64 -3.17 10.55
C GLY A 46 -17.70 -2.24 9.34
N GLU A 47 -16.61 -1.54 9.03
CA GLU A 47 -16.50 -0.71 7.83
C GLU A 47 -16.63 -1.55 6.56
N SER A 48 -17.07 -0.91 5.46
CA SER A 48 -17.25 -1.61 4.20
C SER A 48 -15.90 -2.04 3.60
N ALA A 49 -15.89 -3.16 2.88
CA ALA A 49 -14.69 -3.62 2.19
C ALA A 49 -14.13 -2.55 1.22
N LEU A 50 -15.00 -1.76 0.60
CA LEU A 50 -14.63 -0.68 -0.31
C LEU A 50 -13.91 0.47 0.42
N ASP A 51 -14.42 0.88 1.58
CA ASP A 51 -13.80 1.95 2.37
C ASP A 51 -12.45 1.50 2.93
N VAL A 52 -12.38 0.25 3.39
CA VAL A 52 -11.14 -0.36 3.90
C VAL A 52 -10.04 -0.38 2.84
N VAL A 53 -10.33 -0.86 1.63
CA VAL A 53 -9.31 -0.90 0.56
C VAL A 53 -8.96 0.48 0.05
N THR A 54 -9.92 1.41 0.03
CA THR A 54 -9.67 2.81 -0.37
C THR A 54 -8.71 3.49 0.61
N GLU A 55 -8.94 3.32 1.92
CA GLU A 55 -8.07 3.89 2.94
C GLU A 55 -6.68 3.24 2.93
N ALA A 56 -6.60 1.92 2.78
CA ALA A 56 -5.31 1.23 2.67
C ALA A 56 -4.50 1.71 1.47
N VAL A 57 -5.13 1.93 0.31
CA VAL A 57 -4.47 2.48 -0.89
C VAL A 57 -4.07 3.94 -0.68
N ARG A 58 -4.94 4.78 -0.08
CA ARG A 58 -4.61 6.18 0.23
C ARG A 58 -3.36 6.27 1.11
N LEU A 59 -3.25 5.42 2.13
CA LEU A 59 -2.07 5.39 3.01
C LEU A 59 -0.81 4.89 2.29
N LEU A 60 -0.94 3.96 1.34
CA LEU A 60 0.17 3.55 0.48
C LEU A 60 0.62 4.69 -0.43
N GLU A 61 -0.33 5.46 -1.00
CA GLU A 61 -0.07 6.62 -1.85
C GLU A 61 0.54 7.81 -1.09
N GLU A 62 0.25 7.98 0.20
CA GLU A 62 0.88 9.02 1.02
C GLU A 62 2.28 8.63 1.50
N CYS A 63 2.63 7.35 1.43
CA CYS A 63 3.89 6.84 1.90
C CYS A 63 4.97 6.93 0.79
N PRO A 64 6.00 7.78 0.95
CA PRO A 64 7.02 8.03 -0.09
C PRO A 64 7.92 6.82 -0.40
N LEU A 65 7.76 5.72 0.34
CA LEU A 65 8.50 4.49 0.11
C LEU A 65 7.89 3.67 -1.04
N PHE A 66 6.63 3.90 -1.38
CA PHE A 66 5.93 3.12 -2.40
C PHE A 66 5.76 3.92 -3.68
N ASN A 67 5.82 3.21 -4.79
CA ASN A 67 5.61 3.79 -6.12
C ASN A 67 4.11 3.96 -6.41
N ALA A 68 3.46 4.84 -5.66
CA ALA A 68 2.06 5.22 -5.82
C ALA A 68 1.87 6.63 -5.24
N GLY A 69 1.06 7.50 -5.86
CA GLY A 69 0.85 8.86 -5.36
C GLY A 69 2.16 9.62 -5.08
N ILE A 70 2.40 9.96 -3.82
CA ILE A 70 3.66 10.50 -3.32
C ILE A 70 4.71 9.39 -3.36
N GLY A 71 5.62 9.45 -4.33
CA GLY A 71 6.61 8.39 -4.57
C GLY A 71 6.50 7.75 -5.95
N ALA A 72 5.53 8.19 -6.77
CA ALA A 72 5.40 7.77 -8.16
C ALA A 72 6.72 7.95 -8.93
N VAL A 73 7.06 6.95 -9.73
CA VAL A 73 8.22 7.00 -10.63
C VAL A 73 7.95 7.93 -11.80
N PHE A 74 9.01 8.55 -12.28
CA PHE A 74 8.94 9.43 -13.44
C PHE A 74 8.71 8.64 -14.73
N THR A 75 7.87 9.18 -15.61
CA THR A 75 7.85 8.79 -17.02
C THR A 75 9.17 9.18 -17.69
N ARG A 76 9.39 8.69 -18.93
CA ARG A 76 10.53 9.10 -19.75
C ARG A 76 10.59 10.63 -19.95
N ASP A 77 9.44 11.30 -19.92
CA ASP A 77 9.31 12.73 -20.15
C ASP A 77 9.26 13.51 -18.82
N GLU A 78 9.72 12.89 -17.72
CA GLU A 78 9.81 13.45 -16.36
C GLU A 78 8.46 13.90 -15.74
N THR A 79 7.36 13.23 -16.12
CA THR A 79 6.01 13.43 -15.57
C THR A 79 5.57 12.25 -14.68
N HIS A 80 4.44 12.37 -13.97
CA HIS A 80 3.81 11.26 -13.21
C HIS A 80 2.45 10.89 -13.83
N GLU A 81 2.20 9.59 -14.06
CA GLU A 81 0.90 9.05 -14.49
C GLU A 81 0.43 7.99 -13.48
N THR A 82 -0.83 8.02 -13.02
CA THR A 82 -1.36 7.09 -11.99
C THR A 82 -2.58 6.28 -12.47
N GLY A 83 -2.70 5.05 -11.99
CA GLY A 83 -3.83 4.14 -12.24
C GLY A 83 -5.01 4.36 -11.29
N ARG A 84 -6.12 3.63 -11.47
CA ARG A 84 -7.34 3.73 -10.63
C ARG A 84 -7.79 2.39 -10.06
N LEU A 85 -8.43 2.44 -8.89
CA LEU A 85 -9.19 1.34 -8.28
C LEU A 85 -10.48 1.07 -9.06
N CYS A 86 -10.87 -0.20 -9.16
CA CYS A 86 -12.14 -0.65 -9.73
C CYS A 86 -12.88 -1.51 -8.69
N ASP A 87 -14.20 -1.34 -8.57
CA ASP A 87 -15.04 -2.18 -7.72
C ASP A 87 -15.31 -3.54 -8.39
N GLY A 88 -15.21 -4.61 -7.59
CA GLY A 88 -15.54 -5.96 -7.99
C GLY A 88 -16.72 -6.45 -7.15
N TRP A 89 -17.93 -6.07 -7.55
CA TRP A 89 -19.13 -6.80 -7.16
C TRP A 89 -19.20 -8.14 -7.90
#